data_AF-A0A833W3I2-F1
#
_entry.id   AF-A0A833W3I2-F1
#
_cell.length_a   1.000
_cell.length_b   1.000
_cell.length_c   1.000
_cell.angle_alpha   90.00
_cell.angle_beta   90.00
_cell.angle_gamma   90.00
#
_symmetry.space_group_name_H-M   'P 1'
#
loop_
_entity.id
_entity.type
_entity.pdbx_description
1 polymer ?
#
loop_
_entity_poly.entity_id
_entity_poly.type
_entity_poly.pdbx_seq_one_letter_code
_entity_poly.pdbx_strand_id
1 'polypeptide(L)'
;MANMFLFHIIMTIVMSTSVVTPNPLSDKEKEKLVPSTDTLAASELLRGFDYLLRGTATCDKFPRVCRAKGTAGPDCCKKKCVNVMKDNLNCGECGRRCRFGQTCCNGNCIDIMYDERNCGAL
;
A
#
# COMPACT_ATOMS: atom_id res chain seq x y z
N MET A 1 -18.90 41.60 -23.67
CA MET A 1 -17.89 41.42 -22.60
C MET A 1 -18.49 40.98 -21.27
N ALA A 2 -19.65 41.51 -20.84
CA ALA A 2 -20.31 41.10 -19.59
C ALA A 2 -20.73 39.60 -19.50
N ASN A 3 -21.08 38.98 -20.64
CA ASN A 3 -21.59 37.61 -20.66
C ASN A 3 -20.52 36.53 -20.42
N MET A 4 -19.24 36.83 -20.69
CA MET A 4 -18.13 35.88 -20.51
C MET A 4 -17.70 35.76 -19.04
N PHE A 5 -17.81 36.86 -18.27
CA PHE A 5 -17.53 36.85 -16.83
C PHE A 5 -18.58 36.04 -16.06
N LEU A 6 -19.83 36.01 -16.54
CA LEU A 6 -20.90 35.23 -15.92
C LEU A 6 -20.61 33.72 -15.98
N PHE A 7 -20.09 33.21 -17.10
CA PHE A 7 -19.71 31.80 -17.25
C PHE A 7 -18.53 31.40 -16.36
N HIS A 8 -17.53 32.26 -16.18
CA HIS A 8 -16.41 32.00 -15.28
C HIS A 8 -16.83 31.94 -13.80
N ILE A 9 -17.75 32.82 -13.39
CA ILE A 9 -18.31 32.81 -12.02
C ILE A 9 -19.13 31.54 -11.78
N ILE A 10 -19.90 31.07 -12.78
CA ILE A 10 -20.67 29.82 -12.66
C ILE A 10 -19.73 28.60 -12.56
N MET A 11 -18.62 28.58 -13.29
CA MET A 11 -17.67 27.45 -13.26
C MET A 11 -16.83 27.36 -11.99
N THR A 12 -16.51 28.48 -11.34
CA THR A 12 -15.79 28.47 -10.04
C THR A 12 -16.68 28.04 -8.88
N ILE A 13 -17.99 28.30 -8.96
CA ILE A 13 -18.97 27.84 -7.96
C ILE A 13 -19.13 26.31 -8.03
N VAL A 14 -19.06 25.70 -9.22
CA VAL A 14 -19.24 24.25 -9.43
C VAL A 14 -18.06 23.41 -8.93
N MET A 15 -16.85 23.97 -8.86
CA MET A 15 -15.65 23.25 -8.38
C MET A 15 -15.43 23.32 -6.86
N SER A 16 -16.27 24.06 -6.13
CA SER A 16 -16.12 24.28 -4.68
C SER A 16 -16.98 23.33 -3.82
N THR A 17 -17.86 22.55 -4.41
CA THR A 17 -18.67 21.56 -3.70
C THR A 17 -18.12 20.15 -3.92
N SER A 18 -16.94 19.89 -3.37
CA SER A 18 -16.55 18.52 -3.03
C SER A 18 -17.55 18.04 -1.98
N VAL A 19 -18.51 17.24 -2.43
CA VAL A 19 -19.43 16.50 -1.55
C VAL A 19 -18.57 15.54 -0.72
N VAL A 20 -18.18 15.98 0.47
CA VAL A 20 -17.67 15.10 1.51
C VAL A 20 -18.89 14.40 2.09
N THR A 21 -19.20 13.22 1.57
CA THR A 21 -20.13 12.30 2.23
C THR A 21 -19.54 11.93 3.59
N PRO A 22 -20.25 12.14 4.72
CA PRO A 22 -19.90 11.48 5.96
C PRO A 22 -20.15 9.99 5.76
N ASN A 23 -19.11 9.16 5.88
CA ASN A 23 -19.27 7.72 6.02
C ASN A 23 -19.91 7.47 7.41
N PRO A 24 -21.16 6.97 7.52
CA PRO A 24 -21.69 6.54 8.78
C PRO A 24 -21.59 5.01 8.80
N LEU A 25 -20.53 4.48 9.39
CA LEU A 25 -20.63 3.17 10.02
C LEU A 25 -19.80 3.18 11.30
N SER A 26 -20.50 3.59 12.36
CA SER A 26 -20.23 3.10 13.69
C SER A 26 -20.39 1.58 13.66
N ASP A 27 -19.27 0.86 13.63
CA ASP A 27 -19.23 -0.48 14.21
C ASP A 27 -18.21 -0.45 15.34
N LYS A 28 -18.70 -0.04 16.53
CA LYS A 28 -18.17 -0.59 17.77
C LYS A 28 -18.60 -2.04 17.86
N GLU A 29 -17.93 -2.92 17.15
CA GLU A 29 -17.98 -4.34 17.46
C GLU A 29 -16.67 -4.75 18.11
N LYS A 30 -16.80 -5.07 19.40
CA LYS A 30 -15.84 -5.87 20.13
C LYS A 30 -15.64 -7.16 19.32
N GLU A 31 -14.50 -7.33 18.67
CA GLU A 31 -14.03 -8.68 18.38
C GLU A 31 -13.46 -9.27 19.68
N LYS A 32 -14.39 -9.54 20.61
CA LYS A 32 -14.16 -10.53 21.65
C LYS A 32 -14.54 -11.85 21.00
N LEU A 33 -13.56 -12.61 20.52
CA LEU A 33 -13.39 -14.05 20.74
C LEU A 33 -12.29 -14.61 19.82
N VAL A 34 -11.02 -14.26 20.09
CA VAL A 34 -9.97 -15.27 19.86
C VAL A 34 -10.24 -16.37 20.88
N PRO A 35 -10.27 -17.66 20.50
CA PRO A 35 -10.63 -18.74 21.42
C PRO A 35 -9.80 -18.67 22.70
N SER A 36 -10.54 -18.62 23.79
CA SER A 36 -10.13 -18.83 25.17
C SER A 36 -9.19 -20.02 25.32
N THR A 37 -8.11 -19.84 26.07
CA THR A 37 -7.75 -20.78 27.15
C THR A 37 -6.85 -20.06 28.14
N ASP A 38 -7.43 -19.70 29.29
CA ASP A 38 -6.69 -19.54 30.54
C ASP A 38 -5.86 -20.80 30.77
N THR A 39 -4.54 -20.71 30.74
CA THR A 39 -3.64 -21.54 31.56
C THR A 39 -2.21 -21.04 31.35
N LEU A 40 -1.60 -20.52 32.41
CA LEU A 40 -0.26 -19.93 32.49
C LEU A 40 0.90 -20.91 32.21
N ALA A 41 0.67 -22.00 31.49
CA ALA A 41 1.65 -23.05 31.16
C ALA A 41 1.77 -23.35 29.65
N ALA A 42 1.05 -22.63 28.77
CA ALA A 42 1.10 -22.84 27.31
C ALA A 42 2.01 -21.85 26.56
N SER A 43 2.52 -20.80 27.22
CA SER A 43 3.22 -19.68 26.58
C SER A 43 4.57 -20.04 25.97
N GLU A 44 5.29 -21.04 26.48
CA GLU A 44 6.60 -21.43 25.94
C GLU A 44 6.50 -22.39 24.74
N LEU A 45 5.55 -23.33 24.76
CA LEU A 45 5.27 -24.22 23.62
C LEU A 45 4.58 -23.49 22.46
N LEU A 46 3.69 -22.53 22.76
CA LEU A 46 3.05 -21.70 21.74
C LEU A 46 4.02 -20.71 21.10
N ARG A 47 5.01 -20.17 21.83
CA ARG A 47 6.09 -19.41 21.18
C ARG A 47 6.81 -20.29 20.15
N GLY A 48 7.05 -21.57 20.44
CA GLY A 48 7.61 -22.54 19.49
C GLY A 48 6.72 -22.82 18.28
N PHE A 49 5.40 -22.97 18.47
CA PHE A 49 4.43 -23.11 17.37
C PHE A 49 4.28 -21.84 16.55
N ASP A 50 4.33 -20.67 17.19
CA ASP A 50 4.30 -19.37 16.55
C ASP A 50 5.59 -19.15 15.76
N TYR A 51 6.76 -19.61 16.23
CA TYR A 51 7.98 -19.65 15.40
C TYR A 51 7.90 -20.67 14.24
N LEU A 52 7.23 -21.82 14.41
CA LEU A 52 7.01 -22.79 13.32
C LEU A 52 6.04 -22.27 12.24
N LEU A 53 5.00 -21.53 12.64
CA LEU A 53 4.00 -20.91 11.76
C LEU A 53 4.51 -19.60 11.15
N ARG A 54 5.25 -18.78 11.92
CA ARG A 54 5.87 -17.52 11.48
C ARG A 54 7.13 -17.74 10.64
N GLY A 55 7.70 -18.94 10.67
CA GLY A 55 8.68 -19.42 9.70
C GLY A 55 8.07 -19.91 8.37
N THR A 56 6.75 -20.10 8.29
CA THR A 56 6.08 -20.73 7.13
C THR A 56 4.99 -19.87 6.48
N ALA A 57 4.61 -18.74 7.08
CA ALA A 57 3.67 -17.80 6.51
C ALA A 57 4.33 -16.87 5.48
N THR A 58 4.67 -17.42 4.31
CA THR A 58 5.23 -16.68 3.18
C THR A 58 4.16 -16.32 2.16
N CYS A 59 4.38 -15.24 1.41
CA CYS A 59 3.36 -14.69 0.53
C CYS A 59 3.02 -15.55 -0.70
N ASP A 60 3.89 -16.50 -1.06
CA ASP A 60 3.65 -17.50 -2.11
C ASP A 60 2.56 -18.50 -1.71
N LYS A 61 2.43 -18.79 -0.40
CA LYS A 61 1.37 -19.64 0.15
C LYS A 61 0.19 -18.83 0.69
N PHE A 62 0.46 -17.63 1.22
CA PHE A 62 -0.55 -16.74 1.81
C PHE A 62 -0.46 -15.32 1.23
N PRO A 63 -0.97 -15.06 0.01
CA PRO A 63 -0.82 -13.77 -0.67
C PRO A 63 -1.37 -12.57 0.11
N ARG A 64 -2.35 -12.78 1.00
CA ARG A 64 -2.93 -11.70 1.79
C ARG A 64 -1.97 -11.09 2.82
N VAL A 65 -0.88 -11.79 3.19
CA VAL A 65 0.14 -11.27 4.11
C VAL A 65 0.72 -9.94 3.62
N CYS A 66 0.91 -9.77 2.31
CA CYS A 66 1.46 -8.53 1.74
C CYS A 66 0.50 -7.33 1.76
N ARG A 67 -0.79 -7.55 2.02
CA ARG A 67 -1.75 -6.45 2.18
C ARG A 67 -1.87 -5.98 3.64
N ALA A 68 -1.23 -6.68 4.57
CA ALA A 68 -1.18 -6.27 5.96
C ALA A 68 -0.39 -4.96 6.11
N LYS A 69 -0.84 -4.10 7.03
CA LYS A 69 -0.17 -2.85 7.35
C LYS A 69 1.25 -3.12 7.87
N GLY A 70 2.21 -2.29 7.45
CA GLY A 70 3.61 -2.39 7.87
C GLY A 70 4.48 -3.34 7.04
N THR A 71 3.92 -3.97 6.01
CA THR A 71 4.71 -4.69 5.00
C THR A 71 5.33 -3.72 3.98
N ALA A 72 6.34 -4.19 3.23
CA ALA A 72 7.02 -3.37 2.23
C ALA A 72 6.19 -3.12 0.95
N GLY A 73 5.10 -3.85 0.76
CA GLY A 73 4.17 -3.63 -0.33
C GLY A 73 3.25 -4.83 -0.60
N PRO A 74 2.28 -4.67 -1.51
CA PRO A 74 1.23 -5.64 -1.74
C PRO A 74 1.66 -6.84 -2.61
N ASP A 75 2.82 -6.76 -3.26
CA ASP A 75 3.24 -7.71 -4.27
C ASP A 75 4.12 -8.80 -3.68
N CYS A 76 3.91 -10.04 -4.09
CA CYS A 76 4.73 -11.18 -3.63
C CYS A 76 5.86 -11.48 -4.61
N CYS A 77 7.10 -11.22 -4.22
CA CYS A 77 8.30 -11.57 -4.98
C CYS A 77 9.22 -12.48 -4.17
N LYS A 78 9.45 -13.70 -4.65
CA LYS A 78 10.36 -14.68 -4.03
C LYS A 78 10.11 -14.84 -2.51
N LYS A 79 8.84 -15.07 -2.14
CA LYS A 79 8.36 -15.22 -0.75
C LYS A 79 8.40 -13.96 0.11
N LYS A 80 8.79 -12.81 -0.46
CA LYS A 80 8.84 -11.51 0.22
C LYS A 80 7.80 -10.56 -0.34
N CYS A 81 7.24 -9.74 0.53
CA CYS A 81 6.37 -8.65 0.13
C CYS A 81 7.21 -7.47 -0.36
N VAL A 82 6.87 -6.92 -1.51
CA VAL A 82 7.52 -5.75 -2.13
C VAL A 82 6.46 -4.84 -2.75
N ASN A 83 6.87 -3.65 -3.17
CA ASN A 83 6.00 -2.74 -3.90
C ASN A 83 6.58 -2.53 -5.30
N VAL A 84 6.02 -3.17 -6.32
CA VAL A 84 6.56 -3.06 -7.69
C VAL A 84 6.43 -1.66 -8.26
N MET A 85 5.63 -0.78 -7.64
CA MET A 85 5.45 0.60 -8.09
C MET A 85 6.56 1.54 -7.60
N LYS A 86 7.37 1.11 -6.62
CA LYS A 86 8.34 1.98 -5.92
C LYS A 86 9.68 1.31 -5.59
N ASP A 87 9.76 -0.01 -5.61
CA ASP A 87 10.98 -0.75 -5.27
C ASP A 87 11.93 -0.79 -6.47
N ASN A 88 13.11 -0.15 -6.34
CA ASN A 88 14.14 -0.11 -7.38
C ASN A 88 14.72 -1.48 -7.76
N LEU A 89 14.51 -2.52 -6.94
CA LEU A 89 14.95 -3.89 -7.22
C LEU A 89 13.86 -4.77 -7.83
N ASN A 90 12.61 -4.30 -7.85
CA ASN A 90 11.43 -5.04 -8.31
C ASN A 90 10.48 -4.14 -9.12
N CYS A 91 11.03 -3.22 -9.91
CA CYS A 91 10.24 -2.15 -10.53
C CYS A 91 9.40 -2.66 -11.70
N GLY A 92 8.08 -2.54 -11.60
CA GLY A 92 7.10 -3.04 -12.56
C GLY A 92 6.90 -4.56 -12.53
N GLU A 93 7.94 -5.32 -12.19
CA GLU A 93 7.90 -6.77 -12.04
C GLU A 93 8.99 -7.29 -11.08
N CYS A 94 8.80 -8.49 -10.54
CA CYS A 94 9.74 -9.10 -9.60
C CYS A 94 11.15 -9.25 -10.20
N GLY A 95 12.16 -8.72 -9.50
CA GLY A 95 13.56 -8.81 -9.88
C GLY A 95 14.01 -7.87 -11.00
N ARG A 96 13.12 -7.03 -11.55
CA ARG A 96 13.50 -5.98 -12.50
C ARG A 96 14.15 -4.82 -11.75
N ARG A 97 15.47 -4.75 -11.83
CA ARG A 97 16.28 -3.70 -11.19
C ARG A 97 16.44 -2.50 -12.10
N CYS A 98 16.20 -1.30 -11.58
CA CYS A 98 16.54 -0.05 -12.27
C CYS A 98 18.05 0.17 -12.35
N ARG A 99 18.52 0.77 -13.45
CA ARG A 99 19.95 1.03 -13.66
C ARG A 99 20.45 2.12 -12.71
N PHE A 100 21.77 2.26 -12.62
CA PHE A 100 22.36 3.39 -11.89
C PHE A 100 21.86 4.72 -12.49
N GLY A 101 21.52 5.68 -11.62
CA GLY A 101 20.91 6.95 -12.04
C GLY A 101 19.39 6.88 -12.29
N GLN A 102 18.77 5.71 -12.19
CA GLN A 102 17.33 5.55 -12.32
C GLN A 102 16.64 5.26 -10.99
N THR A 103 15.39 5.68 -10.87
CA THR A 103 14.51 5.36 -9.75
C THR A 103 13.21 4.71 -10.22
N CYS A 104 12.59 3.89 -9.38
CA CYS A 104 11.30 3.29 -9.70
C CYS A 104 10.16 4.28 -9.43
N CYS A 105 9.39 4.56 -10.48
CA CYS A 105 8.29 5.50 -10.49
C CYS A 105 7.08 4.89 -11.16
N ASN A 106 6.00 4.70 -10.40
CA ASN A 106 4.76 4.16 -10.94
C ASN A 106 4.99 2.87 -11.75
N GLY A 107 5.92 2.02 -11.31
CA GLY A 107 6.27 0.76 -11.97
C GLY A 107 7.27 0.88 -13.14
N ASN A 108 7.83 2.06 -13.40
CA ASN A 108 8.80 2.29 -14.47
C ASN A 108 10.12 2.83 -13.92
N CYS A 109 11.24 2.43 -14.51
CA CYS A 109 12.54 3.01 -14.19
C CYS A 109 12.71 4.32 -14.93
N ILE A 110 12.74 5.42 -14.18
CA ILE A 110 12.85 6.79 -14.69
C ILE A 110 14.23 7.35 -14.35
N ASP A 111 14.85 8.05 -15.29
CA ASP A 111 16.17 8.66 -15.11
C ASP A 111 16.07 10.03 -14.44
N ILE A 112 16.47 10.10 -13.17
CA ILE A 112 16.33 11.31 -12.34
C ILE A 112 17.25 12.46 -12.73
N MET A 113 18.21 12.23 -13.62
CA MET A 113 19.17 13.25 -14.04
C MET A 113 18.79 13.89 -15.38
N TYR A 114 18.14 13.14 -16.26
CA TYR A 114 17.91 13.56 -17.64
C TYR A 114 16.44 13.65 -18.06
N ASP A 115 15.53 12.99 -17.34
CA ASP A 115 14.11 13.05 -17.71
C ASP A 115 13.45 14.32 -17.16
N GLU A 116 12.95 15.20 -18.01
CA GLU A 116 12.22 16.39 -17.57
C GLU A 116 10.93 16.04 -16.80
N ARG A 117 10.35 14.84 -17.03
CA ARG A 117 9.15 14.31 -16.37
C ARG A 117 9.49 13.27 -15.30
N ASN A 118 10.47 13.61 -14.48
CA ASN A 118 10.87 12.84 -13.32
C ASN A 118 9.78 12.64 -12.27
N CYS A 119 10.03 11.74 -11.32
CA CYS A 119 9.17 11.47 -10.17
C CYS A 119 8.96 12.70 -9.28
N GLY A 120 8.03 13.57 -9.65
CA GLY A 120 7.78 14.84 -8.99
C GLY A 120 7.90 16.08 -9.88
N ALA A 121 8.09 15.92 -11.18
CA ALA A 121 7.83 17.00 -12.12
C ALA A 121 6.34 17.38 -12.02
N LEU A 122 6.09 18.61 -11.56
CA LEU A 122 4.77 19.22 -11.37
C LEU A 122 4.15 19.64 -12.70
#